data_AF-A0A7S2ICR5-F1
#
_entry.id   AF-A0A7S2ICR5-F1
#
_cell.length_a   1.000
_cell.length_b   1.000
_cell.length_c   1.000
_cell.angle_alpha   90.00
_cell.angle_beta   90.00
_cell.angle_gamma   90.00
#
_symmetry.space_group_name_H-M   'P 1'
#
loop_
_entity.id
_entity.type
_entity.pdbx_description
1 polymer ?
#
loop_
_entity_poly.entity_id
_entity_poly.type
_entity_poly.pdbx_seq_one_letter_code
_entity_poly.pdbx_strand_id
1 'polypeptide(L)'
;VEADAITFTGLIGACEHGGEVARAMHLLAEMSRRAVETDSRAFSPAIRAIGRGGVAWVRALEVLADMDAQGVPPSTATCNSAITVCARYGAWIKALELFGLMQCRRVPANELTYTAAMCACDLHNAWAHVLELYISLGTSGLPVDNMVTTLALNARMAHGRQMGGART
;
A
#
# COMPACT_ATOMS: atom_id res chain seq x y z
N VAL A 1 -14.36 31.31 9.12
CA VAL A 1 -14.61 30.17 8.22
C VAL A 1 -14.33 28.92 9.03
N GLU A 2 -15.36 28.18 9.44
CA GLU A 2 -15.14 26.87 10.05
C GLU A 2 -14.57 25.93 9.00
N ALA A 3 -13.43 25.31 9.30
CA ALA A 3 -12.82 24.33 8.39
C ALA A 3 -13.68 23.06 8.40
N ASP A 4 -14.22 22.71 7.24
CA ASP A 4 -14.99 21.50 6.99
C ASP A 4 -14.10 20.34 6.50
N ALA A 5 -14.68 19.15 6.33
CA ALA A 5 -13.97 17.95 5.88
C ALA A 5 -13.22 18.16 4.54
N ILE A 6 -13.78 18.98 3.65
CA ILE A 6 -13.19 19.31 2.34
C ILE A 6 -11.90 20.12 2.54
N THR A 7 -11.94 21.12 3.41
CA THR A 7 -10.79 21.96 3.74
C THR A 7 -9.64 21.12 4.29
N PHE A 8 -9.91 20.25 5.28
CA PHE A 8 -8.88 19.38 5.84
C PHE A 8 -8.33 18.38 4.82
N THR A 9 -9.19 17.74 4.03
CA THR A 9 -8.75 16.79 3.00
C THR A 9 -7.86 17.47 1.96
N GLY A 10 -8.19 18.70 1.56
CA GLY A 10 -7.35 19.51 0.68
C GLY A 10 -5.98 19.84 1.29
N LEU A 11 -5.95 20.23 2.57
CA LEU A 11 -4.71 20.51 3.30
C LEU A 11 -3.82 19.25 3.44
N ILE A 12 -4.41 18.09 3.74
CA ILE A 12 -3.67 16.82 3.81
C ILE A 12 -3.16 16.42 2.42
N GLY A 13 -3.95 16.65 1.37
CA GLY A 13 -3.53 16.44 -0.03
C GLY A 13 -2.35 17.33 -0.44
N ALA A 14 -2.29 18.57 0.06
CA ALA A 14 -1.13 19.43 -0.15
C ALA A 14 0.13 18.89 0.57
N CYS A 15 -0.03 18.29 1.75
CA CYS A 15 1.07 17.66 2.48
C CYS A 15 1.68 16.46 1.73
N GLU A 16 0.91 15.80 0.86
CA GLU A 16 1.41 14.69 0.03
C GLU A 16 2.61 15.13 -0.81
N HIS A 17 2.47 16.23 -1.57
CA HIS A 17 3.49 16.68 -2.51
C HIS A 17 4.80 17.10 -1.83
N GLY A 18 4.69 17.71 -0.64
CA GLY A 18 5.84 18.11 0.18
C GLY A 18 6.41 16.99 1.05
N GLY A 19 5.76 15.82 1.13
CA GLY A 19 6.13 14.79 2.10
C GLY A 19 6.02 15.27 3.56
N GLU A 20 5.14 16.25 3.84
CA GLU A 20 5.00 16.89 5.14
C GLU A 20 4.24 15.99 6.14
N VAL A 21 4.89 14.91 6.56
CA VAL A 21 4.26 13.86 7.39
C VAL A 21 3.72 14.41 8.71
N ALA A 22 4.49 15.23 9.42
CA ALA A 22 4.09 15.77 10.71
C ALA A 22 2.81 16.62 10.58
N ARG A 23 2.72 17.41 9.51
CA ARG A 23 1.56 18.26 9.24
C ARG A 23 0.33 17.45 8.84
N ALA A 24 0.50 16.44 7.97
CA ALA A 24 -0.59 15.54 7.59
C ALA A 24 -1.21 14.85 8.83
N MET A 25 -0.37 14.37 9.74
CA MET A 25 -0.83 13.71 10.97
C MET A 25 -1.48 14.67 11.96
N HIS A 26 -0.95 15.88 12.10
CA HIS A 26 -1.58 16.92 12.91
C HIS A 26 -2.97 17.29 12.38
N LEU A 27 -3.14 17.39 11.05
CA LEU A 27 -4.43 17.66 10.42
C LEU A 27 -5.42 16.52 10.63
N LEU A 28 -5.00 15.26 10.52
CA LEU A 28 -5.85 14.11 10.83
C LEU A 28 -6.31 14.11 12.30
N ALA A 29 -5.39 14.33 13.24
CA ALA A 29 -5.72 14.40 14.65
C ALA A 29 -6.70 15.55 14.97
N GLU A 30 -6.54 16.69 14.28
CA GLU A 30 -7.43 17.83 14.43
C GLU A 30 -8.83 17.57 13.85
N MET A 31 -8.94 16.83 12.74
CA MET A 31 -10.25 16.38 12.23
C MET A 31 -10.97 15.51 13.26
N SER A 32 -10.29 14.51 13.82
CA SER A 32 -10.86 13.63 14.85
C SER A 32 -11.27 14.41 16.10
N ARG A 33 -10.43 15.36 16.56
CA ARG A 33 -10.71 16.19 17.75
C ARG A 33 -11.93 17.10 17.56
N ARG A 34 -12.15 17.59 16.34
CA ARG A 34 -13.30 18.45 16.01
C ARG A 34 -14.57 17.67 15.65
N ALA A 35 -14.54 16.34 15.74
CA ALA A 35 -15.61 15.46 15.28
C ALA A 35 -16.03 15.75 13.82
N VAL A 36 -15.07 16.20 12.99
CA VAL A 36 -15.28 16.37 11.56
C VAL A 36 -15.22 14.98 10.94
N GLU A 37 -16.22 14.64 10.12
CA GLU A 37 -16.33 13.34 9.48
C GLU A 37 -15.02 13.01 8.73
N THR A 38 -14.26 12.06 9.30
CA THR A 38 -12.95 11.67 8.79
C THR A 38 -13.18 10.49 7.86
N ASP A 39 -13.36 10.79 6.58
CA ASP A 39 -13.60 9.76 5.59
C ASP A 39 -12.30 9.06 5.17
N SER A 40 -12.43 7.95 4.44
CA SER A 40 -11.28 7.25 3.86
C SER A 40 -10.45 8.10 2.89
N ARG A 41 -10.97 9.26 2.44
CA ARG A 41 -10.30 10.18 1.50
C ARG A 41 -9.28 11.07 2.19
N ALA A 42 -9.43 11.35 3.49
CA ALA A 42 -8.43 12.08 4.27
C ALA A 42 -7.20 11.22 4.62
N PHE A 43 -7.39 9.91 4.83
CA PHE A 43 -6.30 9.01 5.24
C PHE A 43 -5.36 8.61 4.09
N SER A 44 -5.89 8.36 2.89
CA SER A 44 -5.06 7.93 1.75
C SER A 44 -3.94 8.93 1.41
N PRO A 45 -4.19 10.26 1.29
CA PRO A 45 -3.14 11.25 1.05
C PRO A 45 -2.13 11.36 2.21
N ALA A 46 -2.56 11.15 3.46
CA ALA A 46 -1.63 11.13 4.59
C ALA A 46 -0.63 9.97 4.49
N ILE A 47 -1.09 8.78 4.10
CA ILE A 47 -0.21 7.63 3.84
C ILE A 47 0.73 7.90 2.66
N ARG A 48 0.25 8.56 1.60
CA ARG A 48 1.12 8.95 0.48
C ARG A 48 2.15 10.00 0.87
N ALA A 49 1.80 10.94 1.76
CA ALA A 49 2.73 11.89 2.36
C ALA A 49 3.82 11.17 3.15
N ILE A 50 3.47 10.16 3.96
CA ILE A 50 4.44 9.27 4.65
C ILE A 50 5.39 8.63 3.63
N GLY A 51 4.83 8.09 2.56
CA GLY A 51 5.60 7.46 1.48
C GLY A 51 6.62 8.37 0.84
N ARG A 52 6.29 9.65 0.63
CA ARG A 52 7.16 10.66 0.01
C ARG A 52 8.14 11.31 0.99
N GLY A 53 7.77 11.45 2.25
CA GLY A 53 8.58 12.09 3.29
C GLY A 53 9.78 11.27 3.78
N GLY A 54 10.08 10.11 3.18
CA GLY A 54 11.21 9.27 3.61
C GLY A 54 10.98 8.50 4.90
N VAL A 55 9.77 8.54 5.47
CA VAL A 55 9.51 8.02 6.81
C VAL A 55 9.20 6.52 6.77
N ALA A 56 9.58 5.79 7.83
CA ALA A 56 9.41 4.34 7.96
C ALA A 56 7.97 3.89 7.69
N TRP A 57 7.84 2.77 6.98
CA TRP A 57 6.58 2.09 6.65
C TRP A 57 5.68 1.83 7.86
N VAL A 58 6.26 1.75 9.07
CA VAL A 58 5.55 1.58 10.35
C VAL A 58 4.46 2.66 10.51
N ARG A 59 4.74 3.91 10.15
CA ARG A 59 3.74 4.99 10.26
C ARG A 59 2.56 4.81 9.33
N ALA A 60 2.74 4.21 8.16
CA ALA A 60 1.62 3.91 7.28
C ALA A 60 0.68 2.86 7.91
N LEU A 61 1.22 1.93 8.71
CA LEU A 61 0.43 0.96 9.45
C LEU A 61 -0.25 1.60 10.68
N GLU A 62 0.42 2.52 11.37
CA GLU A 62 -0.20 3.30 12.45
C GLU A 62 -1.44 4.04 11.94
N VAL A 63 -1.35 4.67 10.76
CA VAL A 63 -2.50 5.35 10.15
C VAL A 63 -3.64 4.38 9.83
N LEU A 64 -3.35 3.15 9.36
CA LEU A 64 -4.39 2.14 9.15
C LEU A 64 -5.02 1.66 10.47
N ALA A 65 -4.22 1.53 11.53
CA ALA A 65 -4.71 1.17 12.86
C ALA A 65 -5.59 2.29 13.45
N ASP A 66 -5.23 3.55 13.23
CA ASP A 66 -6.02 4.71 13.64
C ASP A 66 -7.37 4.77 12.91
N MET A 67 -7.42 4.39 11.63
CA MET A 67 -8.68 4.25 10.89
C MET A 67 -9.58 3.19 11.51
N ASP A 68 -9.03 2.01 11.79
CA ASP A 68 -9.77 0.92 12.43
C ASP A 68 -10.28 1.32 13.81
N ALA A 69 -9.47 2.02 14.62
CA ALA A 69 -9.84 2.53 15.94
C ALA A 69 -10.97 3.58 15.87
N GLN A 70 -11.03 4.34 14.79
CA GLN A 70 -12.10 5.31 14.50
C GLN A 70 -13.32 4.67 13.84
N GLY A 71 -13.32 3.35 13.60
CA GLY A 71 -14.41 2.65 12.91
C GLY A 71 -14.52 3.01 11.42
N VAL A 72 -13.47 3.58 10.83
CA VAL A 72 -13.43 3.97 9.42
C VAL A 72 -12.79 2.83 8.62
N PRO A 73 -13.53 2.09 7.79
CA PRO A 73 -12.96 0.99 7.04
C PRO A 73 -11.96 1.50 5.99
N PRO A 74 -10.77 0.89 5.85
CA PRO A 74 -9.82 1.30 4.84
C PRO A 74 -10.34 1.01 3.43
N SER A 75 -10.22 2.00 2.55
CA SER A 75 -10.57 1.85 1.12
C SER A 75 -9.44 1.20 0.33
N THR A 76 -9.73 0.72 -0.89
CA THR A 76 -8.69 0.21 -1.82
C THR A 76 -7.55 1.21 -2.00
N ALA A 77 -7.84 2.51 -2.11
CA ALA A 77 -6.83 3.55 -2.24
C ALA A 77 -5.93 3.67 -1.00
N THR A 78 -6.51 3.48 0.19
CA THR A 78 -5.79 3.53 1.47
C THR A 78 -4.84 2.35 1.58
N CYS A 79 -5.34 1.13 1.37
CA CYS A 79 -4.53 -0.09 1.42
C CYS A 79 -3.44 -0.08 0.35
N ASN A 80 -3.76 0.33 -0.89
CA ASN A 80 -2.78 0.48 -1.96
C ASN A 80 -1.65 1.44 -1.59
N SER A 81 -1.99 2.57 -0.96
CA SER A 81 -1.00 3.53 -0.49
C SER A 81 -0.08 2.89 0.55
N ALA A 82 -0.64 2.17 1.53
CA ALA A 82 0.16 1.50 2.57
C ALA A 82 1.03 0.36 2.02
N ILE A 83 0.50 -0.48 1.12
CA ILE A 83 1.26 -1.53 0.43
C ILE A 83 2.41 -0.92 -0.36
N THR A 84 2.16 0.16 -1.12
CA THR A 84 3.19 0.86 -1.88
C THR A 84 4.28 1.43 -0.98
N VAL A 85 3.92 1.99 0.17
CA VAL A 85 4.88 2.45 1.18
C VAL A 85 5.70 1.27 1.72
N CYS A 86 5.06 0.18 2.14
CA CYS A 86 5.75 -1.01 2.63
C CYS A 86 6.73 -1.56 1.57
N ALA A 87 6.29 -1.67 0.32
CA ALA A 87 7.11 -2.10 -0.82
C ALA A 87 8.34 -1.20 -1.01
N ARG A 88 8.14 0.12 -1.01
CA ARG A 88 9.21 1.12 -1.19
C ARG A 88 10.29 1.03 -0.13
N TYR A 89 9.92 0.75 1.12
CA TYR A 89 10.85 0.69 2.25
C TYR A 89 11.27 -0.74 2.61
N GLY A 90 11.09 -1.71 1.71
CA GLY A 90 11.58 -3.08 1.87
C GLY A 90 10.81 -3.94 2.89
N ALA A 91 9.65 -3.48 3.36
CA ALA A 91 8.77 -4.24 4.25
C ALA A 91 7.83 -5.16 3.45
N TRP A 92 8.41 -6.01 2.60
CA TRP A 92 7.65 -6.85 1.67
C TRP A 92 6.70 -7.83 2.37
N ILE A 93 7.08 -8.38 3.53
CA ILE A 93 6.22 -9.23 4.35
C ILE A 93 4.97 -8.46 4.78
N LYS A 94 5.14 -7.21 5.21
CA LYS A 94 4.01 -6.35 5.60
C LYS A 94 3.14 -5.94 4.41
N ALA A 95 3.74 -5.75 3.24
CA ALA A 95 2.98 -5.53 2.00
C ALA A 95 2.09 -6.75 1.67
N LEU A 96 2.60 -7.97 1.82
CA LEU A 96 1.82 -9.21 1.64
C LEU A 96 0.75 -9.41 2.71
N GLU A 97 1.06 -9.15 3.99
CA GLU A 97 0.08 -9.20 5.07
C GLU A 97 -1.09 -8.23 4.80
N LEU A 98 -0.79 -7.00 4.35
CA LEU A 98 -1.81 -6.02 3.98
C LEU A 98 -2.63 -6.47 2.76
N PHE A 99 -2.00 -7.08 1.76
CA PHE A 99 -2.70 -7.66 0.61
C PHE A 99 -3.67 -8.77 1.05
N GLY A 100 -3.22 -9.70 1.90
CA GLY A 100 -4.08 -10.74 2.48
C GLY A 100 -5.20 -10.14 3.32
N LEU A 101 -4.92 -9.10 4.10
CA LEU A 101 -5.94 -8.38 4.88
C LEU A 101 -7.02 -7.76 3.99
N MET A 102 -6.66 -7.18 2.83
CA MET A 102 -7.62 -6.68 1.85
C MET A 102 -8.58 -7.79 1.39
N GLN A 103 -8.04 -8.96 1.09
CA GLN A 103 -8.84 -10.12 0.68
C GLN A 103 -9.77 -10.58 1.80
N CYS A 104 -9.27 -10.71 3.04
CA CYS A 104 -10.08 -11.09 4.21
C CYS A 104 -11.21 -10.09 4.48
N ARG A 105 -10.94 -8.78 4.32
CA ARG A 105 -11.92 -7.71 4.52
C ARG A 105 -12.80 -7.44 3.30
N ARG A 106 -12.66 -8.22 2.23
CA ARG A 106 -13.36 -8.03 0.94
C ARG A 106 -13.18 -6.63 0.34
N VAL A 107 -12.04 -6.00 0.61
CA VAL A 107 -11.64 -4.76 -0.06
C VAL A 107 -11.10 -5.15 -1.43
N PRO A 108 -11.66 -4.65 -2.54
CA PRO A 108 -11.25 -5.09 -3.87
C PRO A 108 -9.81 -4.65 -4.15
N ALA A 109 -8.95 -5.63 -4.43
CA ALA A 109 -7.62 -5.39 -4.99
C ALA A 109 -7.75 -5.00 -6.48
N ASN A 110 -6.88 -4.12 -6.94
CA ASN A 110 -6.79 -3.72 -8.34
C ASN A 110 -5.37 -3.96 -8.86
N GLU A 111 -5.15 -3.65 -10.14
CA GLU A 111 -3.84 -3.78 -10.81
C GLU A 111 -2.70 -3.17 -9.98
N LEU A 112 -2.90 -1.95 -9.46
CA LEU A 112 -1.88 -1.28 -8.65
C LEU A 112 -1.57 -2.03 -7.34
N THR A 113 -2.55 -2.71 -6.73
CA THR A 113 -2.32 -3.54 -5.55
C THR A 113 -1.37 -4.70 -5.85
N TYR A 114 -1.63 -5.42 -6.95
CA TYR A 114 -0.81 -6.54 -7.40
C TYR A 114 0.59 -6.10 -7.80
N THR A 115 0.71 -5.04 -8.61
CA THR A 115 2.00 -4.51 -9.03
C THR A 115 2.85 -4.09 -7.83
N ALA A 116 2.26 -3.38 -6.84
CA ALA A 116 3.00 -2.97 -5.65
C ALA A 116 3.48 -4.16 -4.81
N ALA A 117 2.62 -5.17 -4.58
CA ALA A 117 2.97 -6.37 -3.83
C ALA A 117 4.04 -7.23 -4.55
N MET A 118 3.92 -7.40 -5.87
CA MET A 118 4.89 -8.14 -6.67
C MET A 118 6.25 -7.44 -6.74
N CYS A 119 6.29 -6.13 -6.94
CA CYS A 119 7.51 -5.34 -6.86
C CYS A 119 8.21 -5.49 -5.50
N ALA A 120 7.44 -5.48 -4.41
CA ALA A 120 7.99 -5.69 -3.07
C ALA A 120 8.67 -7.05 -2.96
N CYS A 121 8.05 -8.11 -3.49
CA CYS A 121 8.60 -9.46 -3.42
C CYS A 121 9.83 -9.66 -4.31
N ASP A 122 9.84 -9.05 -5.51
CA ASP A 122 10.95 -9.15 -6.47
C ASP A 122 12.24 -8.55 -5.92
N LEU A 123 12.17 -7.39 -5.25
CA LEU A 123 13.31 -6.73 -4.60
C LEU A 123 13.98 -7.59 -3.52
N HIS A 124 13.25 -8.56 -2.95
CA HIS A 124 13.75 -9.45 -1.89
C HIS A 124 13.95 -10.90 -2.36
N ASN A 125 13.98 -11.13 -3.68
CA ASN A 125 14.15 -12.45 -4.29
C ASN A 125 13.09 -13.48 -3.82
N ALA A 126 11.92 -13.01 -3.39
CA ALA A 126 10.80 -13.84 -2.96
C ALA A 126 9.99 -14.33 -4.17
N TRP A 127 10.67 -15.00 -5.11
CA TRP A 127 10.13 -15.38 -6.42
C TRP A 127 8.85 -16.22 -6.33
N ALA A 128 8.71 -17.06 -5.30
CA ALA A 128 7.53 -17.90 -5.11
C ALA A 128 6.25 -17.05 -4.93
N HIS A 129 6.34 -16.01 -4.09
CA HIS A 129 5.23 -15.07 -3.86
C HIS A 129 4.92 -14.23 -5.10
N VAL A 130 5.94 -13.85 -5.88
CA VAL A 130 5.73 -13.16 -7.17
C VAL A 130 4.91 -14.03 -8.13
N LEU A 131 5.25 -15.31 -8.27
CA LEU A 131 4.53 -16.23 -9.14
C LEU A 131 3.12 -16.53 -8.64
N GLU A 132 2.93 -16.67 -7.32
CA GLU A 132 1.61 -16.87 -6.72
C GLU A 132 0.69 -15.66 -6.97
N LEU A 133 1.20 -14.44 -6.75
CA LEU A 133 0.46 -13.21 -7.04
C LEU A 133 0.13 -13.06 -8.52
N TYR A 134 1.05 -13.45 -9.42
CA TYR A 134 0.83 -13.44 -10.86
C TYR A 134 -0.32 -14.39 -11.27
N ILE A 135 -0.34 -15.61 -10.71
CA ILE A 135 -1.40 -16.59 -10.95
C ILE A 135 -2.74 -16.05 -10.39
N SER A 136 -2.72 -15.51 -9.18
CA SER A 136 -3.91 -14.89 -8.56
C SER A 136 -4.48 -13.76 -9.43
N LEU A 137 -3.62 -12.88 -9.96
CA LEU A 137 -4.05 -11.82 -10.88
C LEU A 137 -4.74 -12.40 -12.12
N GLY A 138 -4.17 -13.44 -12.74
CA GLY A 138 -4.76 -14.12 -13.90
C GLY A 138 -6.15 -14.69 -13.63
N THR A 139 -6.43 -15.15 -12.40
CA THR A 139 -7.77 -15.64 -12.01
C THR A 139 -8.76 -14.54 -11.65
N SER A 140 -8.27 -13.34 -11.31
CA SER A 140 -9.11 -12.20 -10.91
C SER A 140 -9.79 -11.49 -12.08
N GLY A 141 -9.42 -11.79 -13.34
CA GLY A 141 -9.95 -11.15 -14.54
C GLY A 141 -9.50 -9.69 -14.73
N LEU A 142 -8.54 -9.23 -13.92
CA LEU A 142 -7.92 -7.91 -14.07
C LEU A 142 -6.91 -7.92 -15.23
N PRO A 143 -6.68 -6.77 -15.89
CA PRO A 143 -5.68 -6.67 -16.94
C PRO A 143 -4.30 -6.98 -16.36
N VAL A 144 -3.55 -7.81 -17.08
CA VAL A 144 -2.14 -8.06 -16.81
C VAL A 144 -1.33 -7.09 -17.65
N ASP A 145 -0.55 -6.23 -17.00
CA ASP A 145 0.33 -5.29 -17.68
C ASP A 145 1.71 -5.91 -17.98
N ASN A 146 2.51 -5.17 -18.76
CA ASN A 146 3.86 -5.59 -19.12
C ASN A 146 4.79 -5.65 -17.90
N MET A 147 4.57 -4.82 -16.87
CA MET A 147 5.40 -4.78 -15.67
C MET A 147 5.24 -6.08 -14.87
N VAL A 148 4.00 -6.45 -14.55
CA VAL A 148 3.65 -7.67 -13.82
C VAL A 148 4.16 -8.92 -14.56
N THR A 149 4.04 -8.95 -15.89
CA THR A 149 4.61 -10.03 -16.71
C THR A 149 6.13 -10.09 -16.61
N THR A 150 6.80 -8.94 -16.62
CA THR A 150 8.27 -8.86 -16.49
C THR A 150 8.73 -9.37 -15.13
N LEU A 151 8.05 -8.97 -14.05
CA LEU A 151 8.31 -9.46 -12.68
C LEU A 151 8.16 -10.98 -12.58
N ALA A 152 7.10 -11.54 -13.19
CA ALA A 152 6.90 -12.99 -13.21
C ALA A 152 8.00 -13.75 -13.99
N LEU A 153 8.47 -13.19 -15.11
CA LEU A 153 9.59 -13.76 -15.86
C LEU A 153 10.89 -13.74 -15.05
N ASN A 154 11.18 -12.63 -14.37
CA ASN A 154 12.35 -12.49 -13.48
C ASN A 154 12.31 -13.53 -12.34
N ALA A 155 11.15 -13.66 -11.69
CA ALA A 155 10.92 -14.66 -10.66
C ALA A 155 11.13 -16.09 -11.18
N ARG A 156 10.65 -16.40 -12.39
CA ARG A 156 10.85 -17.73 -13.01
C ARG A 156 12.32 -18.02 -13.31
N MET A 157 13.07 -17.02 -13.79
CA MET A 157 14.51 -17.15 -13.99
C MET A 157 15.25 -17.36 -12.67
N ALA A 158 14.85 -16.67 -11.60
CA ALA A 158 15.42 -16.85 -10.26
C ALA A 158 15.18 -18.27 -9.72
N HIS A 159 13.97 -18.80 -9.86
CA HIS A 159 13.66 -20.20 -9.54
C HIS A 159 14.55 -21.20 -10.29
N GLY A 160 14.73 -20.99 -11.61
CA GLY A 160 15.58 -21.85 -12.45
C GLY A 160 17.05 -21.86 -12.00
N ARG A 161 17.61 -20.70 -11.63
CA ARG A 161 18.98 -20.60 -11.08
C ARG A 161 19.13 -21.37 -9.77
N GLN A 162 18.14 -21.29 -8.88
CA GLN A 162 18.16 -21.96 -7.59
C GLN A 162 18.10 -23.50 -7.73
N MET A 163 17.31 -24.02 -8.67
CA MET A 163 17.19 -25.46 -8.93
C MET A 163 18.38 -26.02 -9.75
N GLY A 164 18.99 -25.19 -10.60
CA GLY A 164 20.20 -25.56 -11.36
C GLY A 164 21.45 -25.67 -10.48
N GLY A 165 21.55 -24.84 -9.43
CA GLY A 165 22.68 -24.87 -8.48
C GLY A 165 22.63 -26.00 -7.44
N ALA A 166 21.48 -26.65 -7.24
CA ALA A 166 21.34 -27.79 -6.32
C ALA A 166 21.69 -29.16 -6.96
N ARG A 167 22.13 -29.17 -8.22
CA ARG A 167 22.42 -30.37 -9.02
C ARG A 167 23.92 -30.59 -9.32
N THR A 168 24.81 -29.87 -8.63
CA THR A 168 26.27 -30.06 -8.66
C THR A 168 26.78 -30.39 -7.27
#